data_AF-A0AA94UFX4-F1
#
_entry.id   AF-A0AA94UFX4-F1
#
_cell.length_a   1.000
_cell.length_b   1.000
_cell.length_c   1.000
_cell.angle_alpha   90.00
_cell.angle_beta   90.00
_cell.angle_gamma   90.00
#
_symmetry.space_group_name_H-M   'P 1'
#
loop_
_entity.id
_entity.type
_entity.pdbx_description
1 polymer ?
#
loop_
_entity_poly.entity_id
_entity_poly.type
_entity_poly.pdbx_seq_one_letter_code
_entity_poly.pdbx_strand_id
1 'polypeptide(L)'
;MFEEFGESTAFDQHAVDHQGVVDEASIARTDIARLADVQHEPDVIKQFIAGLARSVATEVTHRTLTADVRAIAPTINVETIAGYVRLLQRLLIIEAQPAWTPKLRSRARLRTSPKLHLVDASLAAAALGAGPRQLQRDLATLGSLFENSVVHDLTALASVHGGEVRHYRDSNGKEIDAVLTLPDGRWGAVENQTWWRADEDGY
;
A
#
# COMPACT_ATOMS: atom_id res chain seq x y z
N MET A 1 50.81 -28.94 14.08
CA MET A 1 50.49 -28.25 15.35
C MET A 1 50.05 -26.84 15.00
N PHE A 2 48.74 -26.66 14.82
CA PHE A 2 47.91 -25.59 15.38
C PHE A 2 46.46 -25.91 14.98
N GLU A 3 45.58 -25.82 15.98
CA GLU A 3 44.23 -26.38 16.11
C GLU A 3 43.14 -25.63 15.34
N GLU A 4 41.97 -26.29 15.31
CA GLU A 4 40.63 -25.89 14.88
C GLU A 4 40.23 -24.46 15.23
N PHE A 5 39.30 -23.88 14.44
CA PHE A 5 37.97 -23.51 14.94
C PHE A 5 36.99 -23.53 13.77
N GLY A 6 36.08 -24.51 13.78
CA GLY A 6 34.84 -24.44 13.04
C GLY A 6 33.82 -23.66 13.87
N GLU A 7 32.98 -22.87 13.22
CA GLU A 7 31.68 -22.51 13.79
C GLU A 7 30.64 -22.39 12.67
N SER A 8 29.70 -23.32 12.75
CA SER A 8 28.42 -23.34 12.06
C SER A 8 27.53 -22.28 12.68
N THR A 9 27.25 -21.19 11.96
CA THR A 9 26.10 -20.34 12.33
C THR A 9 24.88 -20.84 11.58
N ALA A 10 24.14 -21.72 12.24
CA ALA A 10 22.76 -22.03 11.91
C ALA A 10 21.97 -20.71 11.87
N PHE A 11 21.25 -20.47 10.77
CA PHE A 11 20.23 -19.42 10.73
C PHE A 11 19.13 -19.80 11.70
N ASP A 12 19.14 -19.16 12.85
CA ASP A 12 18.17 -19.38 13.91
C ASP A 12 16.78 -18.92 13.43
N GLN A 13 15.88 -19.89 13.30
CA GLN A 13 14.46 -19.67 12.99
C GLN A 13 13.74 -19.22 14.26
N HIS A 14 14.03 -18.01 14.71
CA HIS A 14 13.13 -17.33 15.63
C HIS A 14 11.96 -16.75 14.82
N ALA A 15 10.79 -17.34 15.02
CA ALA A 15 9.51 -16.78 14.64
C ALA A 15 9.46 -15.34 15.16
N VAL A 16 9.57 -14.38 14.24
CA VAL A 16 9.36 -12.96 14.54
C VAL A 16 7.90 -12.84 14.93
N ASP A 17 7.67 -12.62 16.22
CA ASP A 17 6.36 -12.33 16.76
C ASP A 17 5.85 -11.05 16.09
N HIS A 18 4.91 -11.20 15.15
CA HIS A 18 4.34 -10.12 14.34
C HIS A 18 3.48 -9.13 15.15
N GLN A 19 3.42 -9.27 16.49
CA GLN A 19 2.63 -8.41 17.38
C GLN A 19 3.19 -6.99 17.59
N GLY A 20 4.41 -6.70 17.14
CA GLY A 20 5.13 -5.45 17.47
C GLY A 20 5.02 -4.29 16.48
N VAL A 21 4.63 -4.53 15.22
CA VAL A 21 4.61 -3.48 14.18
C VAL A 21 3.16 -3.11 13.89
N VAL A 22 2.63 -2.21 14.71
CA VAL A 22 1.31 -1.58 14.56
C VAL A 22 0.17 -2.59 14.34
N ASP A 23 -0.38 -3.15 15.43
CA ASP A 23 -1.54 -4.05 15.36
C ASP A 23 -2.69 -3.35 14.62
N GLU A 24 -3.02 -3.80 13.40
CA GLU A 24 -4.18 -3.34 12.63
C GLU A 24 -5.45 -3.44 13.47
N ALA A 25 -5.56 -4.49 14.28
CA ALA A 25 -6.67 -4.64 15.18
C ALA A 25 -6.64 -3.62 16.33
N SER A 26 -5.49 -3.06 16.71
CA SER A 26 -5.38 -1.94 17.66
C SER A 26 -5.79 -0.62 17.01
N ILE A 27 -5.38 -0.37 15.75
CA ILE A 27 -5.85 0.79 14.97
C ILE A 27 -7.38 0.78 14.84
N ALA A 28 -7.94 -0.38 14.45
CA ALA A 28 -9.38 -0.55 14.28
C ALA A 28 -10.15 -0.46 15.60
N ARG A 29 -9.62 -1.01 16.70
CA ARG A 29 -10.31 -1.08 18.00
C ARG A 29 -10.18 0.19 18.84
N THR A 30 -9.03 0.87 18.82
CA THR A 30 -8.71 1.89 19.82
C THR A 30 -8.74 3.32 19.26
N ASP A 31 -8.33 3.54 18.02
CA ASP A 31 -8.15 4.91 17.49
C ASP A 31 -9.28 5.35 16.55
N ILE A 32 -9.76 4.48 15.65
CA ILE A 32 -10.79 4.83 14.67
C ILE A 32 -12.16 5.07 15.34
N ALA A 33 -12.56 4.22 16.28
CA ALA A 33 -13.83 4.34 16.99
C ALA A 33 -13.89 5.55 17.96
N ARG A 34 -12.73 6.08 18.39
CA ARG A 34 -12.66 7.29 19.23
C ARG A 34 -12.61 8.58 18.42
N LEU A 35 -11.98 8.55 17.25
CA LEU A 35 -11.69 9.74 16.43
C LEU A 35 -12.77 10.05 15.38
N ALA A 36 -13.63 9.08 15.10
CA ALA A 36 -14.79 9.29 14.27
C ALA A 36 -15.97 8.54 14.88
N ASP A 37 -17.15 9.17 14.85
CA ASP A 37 -18.45 8.60 15.21
C ASP A 37 -18.85 7.49 14.19
N VAL A 38 -17.95 6.52 14.01
CA VAL A 38 -18.08 5.41 13.09
C VAL A 38 -18.96 4.40 13.78
N GLN A 39 -20.23 4.39 13.40
CA GLN A 39 -21.26 3.49 13.93
C GLN A 39 -21.05 2.01 13.55
N HIS A 40 -19.89 1.64 13.01
CA HIS A 40 -19.65 0.34 12.42
C HIS A 40 -18.61 -0.46 13.20
N GLU A 41 -18.83 -1.78 13.25
CA GLU A 41 -18.06 -2.73 14.05
C GLU A 41 -16.58 -2.78 13.61
N PRO A 42 -15.63 -3.00 14.54
CA PRO A 42 -14.19 -3.06 14.24
C PRO A 42 -13.83 -4.01 13.09
N ASP A 43 -14.58 -5.09 12.91
CA ASP A 43 -14.33 -6.07 11.86
C ASP A 43 -14.65 -5.52 10.45
N VAL A 44 -15.58 -4.57 10.34
CA VAL A 44 -15.85 -3.83 9.09
C VAL A 44 -14.64 -3.02 8.67
N ILE A 45 -13.99 -2.37 9.63
CA ILE A 45 -12.80 -1.56 9.39
C ILE A 45 -11.60 -2.44 9.04
N LYS A 46 -11.41 -3.57 9.73
CA LYS A 46 -10.36 -4.54 9.36
C LYS A 46 -10.54 -5.06 7.94
N GLN A 47 -11.75 -5.50 7.57
CA GLN A 47 -12.03 -5.96 6.20
C GLN A 47 -11.79 -4.85 5.17
N PHE A 48 -12.09 -3.60 5.52
CA PHE A 48 -11.81 -2.46 4.67
C PHE A 48 -10.30 -2.21 4.49
N ILE A 49 -9.51 -2.29 5.57
CA ILE A 49 -8.04 -2.19 5.51
C ILE A 49 -7.45 -3.36 4.70
N ALA A 50 -7.93 -4.58 4.89
CA ALA A 50 -7.53 -5.73 4.07
C ALA A 50 -7.87 -5.54 2.58
N GLY A 51 -9.03 -4.95 2.26
CA GLY A 51 -9.41 -4.61 0.89
C GLY A 51 -8.50 -3.53 0.25
N LEU A 52 -8.07 -2.56 1.06
CA LEU A 52 -7.06 -1.57 0.66
C LEU A 52 -5.70 -2.23 0.42
N ALA A 53 -5.25 -3.09 1.35
CA ALA A 53 -3.98 -3.82 1.23
C ALA A 53 -3.94 -4.71 -0.02
N ARG A 54 -5.05 -5.39 -0.34
CA ARG A 54 -5.21 -6.18 -1.59
C ARG A 54 -5.07 -5.34 -2.85
N SER A 55 -5.34 -4.04 -2.75
CA SER A 55 -5.33 -3.11 -3.87
C SER A 55 -4.20 -2.08 -3.76
N VAL A 56 -3.20 -2.32 -2.91
CA VAL A 56 -2.09 -1.41 -2.68
C VAL A 56 -1.32 -1.16 -3.98
N ALA A 57 -0.84 0.07 -4.18
CA ALA A 57 -0.14 0.49 -5.40
C ALA A 57 -0.94 0.34 -6.72
N THR A 58 -2.26 0.10 -6.63
CA THR A 58 -3.16 0.02 -7.80
C THR A 58 -4.24 1.10 -7.78
N GLU A 59 -4.83 1.36 -8.95
CA GLU A 59 -6.03 2.19 -9.05
C GLU A 59 -7.25 1.39 -8.59
N VAL A 60 -7.78 1.73 -7.41
CA VAL A 60 -9.00 1.11 -6.87
C VAL A 60 -10.13 2.12 -6.75
N THR A 61 -11.34 1.71 -7.15
CA THR A 61 -12.53 2.56 -7.00
C THR A 61 -13.19 2.34 -5.64
N HIS A 62 -13.84 3.37 -5.10
CA HIS A 62 -14.65 3.21 -3.88
C HIS A 62 -15.75 2.15 -4.04
N ARG A 63 -16.25 1.93 -5.27
CA ARG A 63 -17.22 0.87 -5.58
C ARG A 63 -16.61 -0.52 -5.40
N THR A 64 -15.38 -0.72 -5.85
CA THR A 64 -14.64 -1.97 -5.63
C THR A 64 -14.45 -2.23 -4.14
N LEU A 65 -13.97 -1.23 -3.40
CA LEU A 65 -13.78 -1.34 -1.94
C LEU A 65 -15.12 -1.60 -1.20
N THR A 66 -16.21 -1.00 -1.67
CA THR A 66 -17.56 -1.27 -1.12
C THR A 66 -17.94 -2.74 -1.35
N ALA A 67 -17.66 -3.30 -2.54
CA ALA A 67 -17.95 -4.69 -2.83
C ALA A 67 -17.15 -5.64 -1.92
N ASP A 68 -15.87 -5.34 -1.67
CA ASP A 68 -14.98 -6.15 -0.81
C ASP A 68 -15.45 -6.19 0.66
N VAL A 69 -16.12 -5.14 1.14
CA VAL A 69 -16.63 -5.04 2.52
C VAL A 69 -18.05 -5.58 2.68
N ARG A 70 -18.85 -5.63 1.60
CA ARG A 70 -20.26 -6.07 1.64
C ARG A 70 -20.47 -7.50 2.11
N ALA A 71 -19.44 -8.35 2.06
CA ALA A 71 -19.51 -9.71 2.59
C ALA A 71 -19.85 -9.73 4.09
N ILE A 72 -19.41 -8.72 4.85
CA ILE A 72 -19.64 -8.62 6.29
C ILE A 72 -20.52 -7.43 6.68
N ALA A 73 -20.63 -6.40 5.83
CA ALA A 73 -21.54 -5.28 6.02
C ALA A 73 -22.44 -5.08 4.78
N PRO A 74 -23.50 -5.88 4.59
CA PRO A 74 -24.27 -5.92 3.34
C PRO A 74 -24.93 -4.58 2.95
N THR A 75 -25.23 -3.73 3.94
CA THR A 75 -25.90 -2.44 3.76
C THR A 75 -24.93 -1.27 3.53
N ILE A 76 -23.61 -1.52 3.54
CA ILE A 76 -22.61 -0.46 3.36
C ILE A 76 -22.69 0.14 1.95
N ASN A 77 -22.61 1.47 1.89
CA ASN A 77 -22.69 2.25 0.67
C ASN A 77 -21.34 2.92 0.33
N VAL A 78 -21.26 3.48 -0.87
CA VAL A 78 -20.03 4.06 -1.42
C VAL A 78 -19.64 5.33 -0.66
N GLU A 79 -20.62 6.09 -0.18
CA GLU A 79 -20.43 7.32 0.59
C GLU A 79 -19.76 7.05 1.94
N THR A 80 -20.16 5.97 2.63
CA THR A 80 -19.53 5.50 3.87
C THR A 80 -18.08 5.07 3.61
N ILE A 81 -17.82 4.28 2.56
CA ILE A 81 -16.46 3.87 2.19
C ILE A 81 -15.59 5.08 1.83
N ALA A 82 -16.13 6.06 1.09
CA ALA A 82 -15.42 7.31 0.83
C ALA A 82 -15.13 8.09 2.13
N GLY A 83 -16.03 8.02 3.11
CA GLY A 83 -15.82 8.53 4.46
C GLY A 83 -14.67 7.84 5.18
N TYR A 84 -14.58 6.51 5.07
CA TYR A 84 -13.47 5.75 5.65
C TYR A 84 -12.14 6.04 4.99
N VAL A 85 -12.08 6.14 3.66
CA VAL A 85 -10.86 6.60 2.96
C VAL A 85 -10.40 7.95 3.52
N ARG A 86 -11.31 8.94 3.60
CA ARG A 86 -10.97 10.27 4.17
C ARG A 86 -10.52 10.19 5.62
N LEU A 87 -11.13 9.31 6.41
CA LEU A 87 -10.75 9.12 7.81
C LEU A 87 -9.34 8.52 7.91
N LEU A 88 -9.06 7.42 7.21
CA LEU A 88 -7.76 6.77 7.24
C LEU A 88 -6.65 7.70 6.71
N GLN A 89 -6.93 8.56 5.73
CA GLN A 89 -6.01 9.60 5.29
C GLN A 89 -5.70 10.62 6.39
N ARG A 90 -6.73 11.07 7.13
CA ARG A 90 -6.55 12.00 8.26
C ARG A 90 -5.79 11.37 9.43
N LEU A 91 -5.89 10.05 9.58
CA LEU A 91 -5.17 9.27 10.58
C LEU A 91 -3.77 8.85 10.11
N LEU A 92 -3.34 9.26 8.91
CA LEU A 92 -2.05 8.89 8.32
C LEU A 92 -1.85 7.37 8.19
N ILE A 93 -2.95 6.63 8.02
CA ILE A 93 -2.93 5.18 7.78
C ILE A 93 -2.77 4.90 6.28
N ILE A 94 -3.39 5.73 5.44
CA ILE A 94 -3.25 5.65 3.99
C ILE A 94 -2.84 7.00 3.39
N GLU A 95 -2.13 6.92 2.28
CA GLU A 95 -1.75 8.05 1.46
C GLU A 95 -2.34 7.90 0.05
N ALA A 96 -2.73 9.02 -0.55
CA ALA A 96 -3.21 9.03 -1.93
C ALA A 96 -2.10 9.56 -2.83
N GLN A 97 -1.71 8.77 -3.82
CA GLN A 97 -0.85 9.19 -4.91
C GLN A 97 -1.73 9.74 -6.04
N PRO A 98 -1.76 11.05 -6.29
CA PRO A 98 -2.65 11.64 -7.29
C PRO A 98 -2.23 11.30 -8.72
N ALA A 99 -3.17 11.38 -9.66
CA ALA A 99 -2.84 11.25 -11.07
C ALA A 99 -2.07 12.48 -11.59
N TRP A 100 -1.04 12.23 -12.39
CA TRP A 100 -0.28 13.22 -13.12
C TRP A 100 -0.74 13.32 -14.58
N THR A 101 -0.58 14.51 -15.15
CA THR A 101 -0.72 14.73 -16.58
C THR A 101 0.27 15.79 -17.03
N PRO A 102 0.93 15.61 -18.19
CA PRO A 102 1.83 16.64 -18.72
C PRO A 102 1.05 17.89 -19.16
N LYS A 103 -0.25 17.78 -19.43
CA LYS A 103 -1.08 18.89 -19.92
C LYS A 103 -1.93 19.48 -18.79
N LEU A 104 -1.64 20.73 -18.41
CA LEU A 104 -2.34 21.48 -17.35
C LEU A 104 -3.88 21.47 -17.46
N ARG A 105 -4.45 21.40 -18.67
CA ARG A 105 -5.91 21.40 -18.92
C ARG A 105 -6.49 20.02 -19.28
N SER A 106 -5.74 18.93 -19.08
CA SER A 106 -6.26 17.61 -19.40
C SER A 106 -7.40 17.22 -18.46
N ARG A 107 -8.54 16.81 -19.05
CA ARG A 107 -9.64 16.19 -18.30
C ARG A 107 -9.23 14.88 -17.63
N ALA A 108 -8.19 14.20 -18.12
CA ALA A 108 -7.71 12.95 -17.56
C ALA A 108 -7.33 13.11 -16.08
N ARG A 109 -6.67 14.22 -15.71
CA ARG A 109 -6.29 14.49 -14.31
C ARG A 109 -7.48 14.51 -13.35
N LEU A 110 -8.65 14.93 -13.80
CA LEU A 110 -9.86 15.00 -12.96
C LEU A 110 -10.64 13.68 -12.94
N ARG A 111 -10.39 12.78 -13.89
CA ARG A 111 -11.15 11.53 -14.07
C ARG A 111 -10.38 10.30 -13.61
N THR A 112 -9.07 10.38 -13.51
CA THR A 112 -8.21 9.31 -13.02
C THR A 112 -8.22 9.31 -11.50
N SER A 113 -8.53 8.15 -10.91
CA SER A 113 -8.54 7.98 -9.46
C SER A 113 -7.10 7.96 -8.93
N PRO A 114 -6.85 8.46 -7.70
CA PRO A 114 -5.55 8.26 -7.07
C PRO A 114 -5.29 6.77 -6.83
N LYS A 115 -4.01 6.38 -6.83
CA LYS A 115 -3.60 5.10 -6.21
C LYS A 115 -3.61 5.30 -4.70
N LEU A 116 -4.14 4.33 -3.97
CA LEU A 116 -4.15 4.36 -2.50
C LEU A 116 -3.02 3.45 -1.98
N HIS A 117 -2.22 3.99 -1.08
CA HIS A 117 -1.06 3.34 -0.47
C HIS A 117 -1.31 3.23 1.02
N LEU A 118 -0.94 2.11 1.62
CA LEU A 118 -0.82 2.03 3.07
C LEU A 118 0.51 2.67 3.46
N VAL A 119 0.53 3.40 4.58
CA VAL A 119 1.70 4.17 5.01
C VAL A 119 2.95 3.30 5.20
N ASP A 120 2.78 1.99 5.42
CA ASP A 120 3.87 1.04 5.59
C ASP A 120 3.55 -0.29 4.86
N ALA A 121 4.51 -0.84 4.14
CA ALA A 121 4.34 -2.12 3.44
C ALA A 121 4.19 -3.31 4.40
N SER A 122 4.75 -3.25 5.61
CA SER A 122 4.52 -4.24 6.66
C SER A 122 3.08 -4.20 7.18
N LEU A 123 2.46 -3.01 7.25
CA LEU A 123 1.03 -2.89 7.57
C LEU A 123 0.16 -3.54 6.48
N ALA A 124 0.50 -3.31 5.21
CA ALA A 124 -0.17 -3.96 4.10
C ALA A 124 0.01 -5.49 4.12
N ALA A 125 1.22 -5.97 4.37
CA ALA A 125 1.49 -7.41 4.52
C ALA A 125 0.72 -8.03 5.69
N ALA A 126 0.69 -7.35 6.84
CA ALA A 126 -0.04 -7.79 8.03
C ALA A 126 -1.55 -7.87 7.76
N ALA A 127 -2.13 -6.85 7.10
CA ALA A 127 -3.54 -6.83 6.74
C ALA A 127 -3.94 -7.91 5.72
N LEU A 128 -2.99 -8.37 4.91
CA LEU A 128 -3.16 -9.51 4.01
C LEU A 128 -2.95 -10.87 4.72
N GLY A 129 -2.48 -10.87 5.97
CA GLY A 129 -2.01 -12.08 6.64
C GLY A 129 -0.83 -12.74 5.92
N ALA A 130 -0.03 -11.94 5.19
CA ALA A 130 1.04 -12.41 4.33
C ALA A 130 2.39 -12.42 5.07
N GLY A 131 2.87 -13.61 5.40
CA GLY A 131 4.23 -13.81 5.93
C GLY A 131 5.29 -13.96 4.83
N PRO A 132 6.59 -13.95 5.18
CA PRO A 132 7.69 -14.01 4.21
C PRO A 132 7.60 -15.20 3.23
N ARG A 133 7.22 -16.39 3.71
CA ARG A 133 7.08 -17.59 2.88
C ARG A 133 5.94 -17.49 1.86
N GLN A 134 4.86 -16.78 2.18
CA GLN A 134 3.76 -16.57 1.24
C GLN A 134 4.16 -15.56 0.17
N LEU A 135 4.80 -14.45 0.57
CA LEU A 135 5.27 -13.41 -0.36
C LEU A 135 6.36 -13.93 -1.32
N GLN A 136 7.23 -14.84 -0.87
CA GLN A 136 8.19 -15.51 -1.76
C GLN A 136 7.52 -16.35 -2.85
N ARG A 137 6.29 -16.83 -2.63
CA ARG A 137 5.51 -17.61 -3.60
C ARG A 137 4.54 -16.76 -4.42
N ASP A 138 4.17 -15.58 -3.91
CA ASP A 138 3.33 -14.60 -4.59
C ASP A 138 4.12 -13.32 -4.87
N LEU A 139 4.92 -13.40 -5.92
CA LEU A 139 5.83 -12.33 -6.33
C LEU A 139 5.08 -11.12 -6.90
N ALA A 140 3.84 -11.30 -7.35
CA ALA A 140 2.99 -10.19 -7.75
C ALA A 140 2.61 -9.34 -6.53
N THR A 141 2.13 -9.96 -5.45
CA THR A 141 1.84 -9.25 -4.20
C THR A 141 3.10 -8.63 -3.60
N LEU A 142 4.24 -9.35 -3.62
CA LEU A 142 5.52 -8.78 -3.18
C LEU A 142 5.93 -7.55 -4.01
N GLY A 143 5.72 -7.59 -5.33
CA GLY A 143 5.94 -6.45 -6.23
C GLY A 143 5.13 -5.23 -5.84
N SER A 144 3.81 -5.40 -5.60
CA SER A 144 2.95 -4.29 -5.15
C SER A 144 3.35 -3.74 -3.78
N LEU A 145 3.79 -4.59 -2.84
CA LEU A 145 4.30 -4.13 -1.54
C LEU A 145 5.62 -3.37 -1.69
N PHE A 146 6.49 -3.80 -2.60
CA PHE A 146 7.73 -3.08 -2.91
C PHE A 146 7.43 -1.71 -3.53
N GLU A 147 6.51 -1.64 -4.50
CA GLU A 147 6.06 -0.37 -5.07
C GLU A 147 5.51 0.58 -4.00
N ASN A 148 4.70 0.07 -3.06
CA ASN A 148 4.20 0.84 -1.92
C ASN A 148 5.33 1.45 -1.08
N SER A 149 6.35 0.66 -0.72
CA SER A 149 7.52 1.16 0.01
C SER A 149 8.28 2.23 -0.77
N VAL A 150 8.49 2.03 -2.07
CA VAL A 150 9.19 3.01 -2.91
C VAL A 150 8.40 4.33 -2.98
N VAL A 151 7.08 4.27 -3.17
CA VAL A 151 6.25 5.48 -3.20
C VAL A 151 6.27 6.21 -1.85
N HIS A 152 6.25 5.48 -0.73
CA HIS A 152 6.39 6.06 0.61
C HIS A 152 7.71 6.84 0.75
N ASP A 153 8.84 6.18 0.46
CA ASP A 153 10.17 6.80 0.57
C ASP A 153 10.32 8.00 -0.37
N LEU A 154 9.85 7.88 -1.62
CA LEU A 154 9.87 8.98 -2.58
C LEU A 154 9.01 10.16 -2.09
N THR A 155 7.87 9.89 -1.46
CA THR A 155 6.97 10.93 -0.94
C THR A 155 7.64 11.68 0.21
N ALA A 156 8.25 10.95 1.14
CA ALA A 156 9.03 11.54 2.24
C ALA A 156 10.17 12.41 1.69
N LEU A 157 10.98 11.90 0.77
CA LEU A 157 12.11 12.63 0.17
C LEU A 157 11.68 13.84 -0.67
N ALA A 158 10.62 13.71 -1.48
CA ALA A 158 10.10 14.79 -2.31
C ALA A 158 9.53 15.94 -1.45
N SER A 159 8.86 15.60 -0.34
CA SER A 159 8.22 16.59 0.54
C SER A 159 9.21 17.60 1.11
N VAL A 160 10.46 17.19 1.39
CA VAL A 160 11.55 18.07 1.87
C VAL A 160 11.86 19.19 0.86
N HIS A 161 11.59 18.96 -0.42
CA HIS A 161 11.77 19.94 -1.50
C HIS A 161 10.46 20.59 -1.96
N GLY A 162 9.36 20.41 -1.23
CA GLY A 162 8.03 20.86 -1.62
C GLY A 162 7.49 20.14 -2.86
N GLY A 163 8.07 18.98 -3.20
CA GLY A 163 7.65 18.15 -4.32
C GLY A 163 6.52 17.19 -3.96
N GLU A 164 5.91 16.63 -4.99
CA GLU A 164 4.84 15.62 -4.88
C GLU A 164 5.17 14.40 -5.72
N VAL A 165 4.77 13.21 -5.23
CA VAL A 165 4.79 11.96 -5.99
C VAL A 165 3.39 11.68 -6.52
N ARG A 166 3.31 11.45 -7.83
CA ARG A 166 2.07 11.21 -8.57
C ARG A 166 2.22 9.93 -9.40
N HIS A 167 1.13 9.41 -9.98
CA HIS A 167 1.21 8.29 -10.93
C HIS A 167 0.74 8.73 -12.32
N TYR A 168 1.08 8.00 -13.37
CA TYR A 168 0.54 8.27 -14.71
C TYR A 168 -0.07 7.01 -15.29
N ARG A 169 -1.26 7.14 -15.88
CA ARG A 169 -1.87 6.12 -16.72
C ARG A 169 -2.67 6.75 -17.85
N ASP A 170 -2.57 6.20 -19.06
CA ASP A 170 -3.37 6.64 -20.20
C ASP A 170 -4.30 5.57 -20.78
N SER A 171 -5.16 5.98 -21.72
CA SER A 171 -6.14 5.11 -22.36
C SER A 171 -5.54 4.02 -23.24
N ASN A 172 -4.25 4.12 -23.57
CA ASN A 172 -3.53 3.10 -24.33
C ASN A 172 -2.85 2.09 -23.40
N GLY A 173 -3.06 2.19 -22.09
CA GLY A 173 -2.48 1.30 -21.09
C GLY A 173 -1.02 1.60 -20.77
N LYS A 174 -0.48 2.76 -21.18
CA LYS A 174 0.85 3.18 -20.72
C LYS A 174 0.75 3.66 -19.28
N GLU A 175 1.68 3.19 -18.45
CA GLU A 175 1.75 3.49 -17.03
C GLU A 175 3.15 4.02 -16.68
N ILE A 176 3.22 4.88 -15.66
CA ILE A 176 4.45 5.23 -14.95
C ILE A 176 4.11 5.15 -13.47
N ASP A 177 4.85 4.34 -12.73
CA ASP A 177 4.54 4.05 -11.33
C ASP A 177 4.62 5.30 -10.46
N ALA A 178 5.68 6.09 -10.64
CA ALA A 178 5.88 7.34 -9.92
C ALA A 178 6.38 8.47 -10.82
N VAL A 179 5.78 9.64 -10.66
CA VAL A 179 6.18 10.90 -11.29
C VAL A 179 6.44 11.90 -10.18
N LEU A 180 7.71 12.23 -9.96
CA LEU A 180 8.11 13.32 -9.06
C LEU A 180 7.84 14.63 -9.75
N THR A 181 7.20 15.57 -9.04
CA THR A 181 6.94 16.92 -9.53
C THR A 181 7.42 17.95 -8.51
N LEU A 182 8.08 19.02 -8.98
CA LEU A 182 8.53 20.13 -8.15
C LEU A 182 7.69 21.38 -8.41
N PRO A 183 7.64 22.35 -7.47
CA PRO A 183 6.88 23.59 -7.64
C PRO A 183 7.29 24.43 -8.85
N ASP A 184 8.54 24.31 -9.30
CA ASP A 184 9.07 25.00 -10.49
C ASP A 184 8.70 24.32 -11.82
N GLY A 185 7.90 23.24 -11.77
CA GLY A 185 7.41 22.52 -12.94
C GLY A 185 8.36 21.45 -13.47
N ARG A 186 9.56 21.28 -12.89
CA ARG A 186 10.41 20.12 -13.19
C ARG A 186 9.73 18.85 -12.73
N TRP A 187 9.94 17.78 -13.49
CA TRP A 187 9.44 16.46 -13.15
C TRP A 187 10.40 15.37 -13.61
N GLY A 188 10.30 14.20 -12.98
CA GLY A 188 11.03 12.98 -13.35
C GLY A 188 10.15 11.75 -13.19
N ALA A 189 10.30 10.79 -14.10
CA ALA A 189 9.62 9.50 -14.03
C ALA A 189 10.49 8.48 -13.30
N VAL A 190 9.86 7.65 -12.48
CA VAL A 190 10.47 6.50 -11.81
C VAL A 190 9.59 5.30 -12.12
N GLU A 191 10.23 4.24 -12.59
CA GLU A 191 9.63 2.94 -12.86
C GLU A 191 10.16 1.94 -11.84
N ASN A 192 9.28 1.20 -11.20
CA ASN A 192 9.63 0.22 -10.19
C ASN A 192 9.71 -1.15 -10.85
N GLN A 193 10.83 -1.86 -10.65
CA GLN A 193 10.97 -3.21 -11.17
C GLN A 193 11.54 -4.14 -10.12
N THR A 194 10.77 -5.17 -9.81
CA THR A 194 11.25 -6.35 -9.09
C THR A 194 11.63 -7.40 -10.10
N TRP A 195 12.91 -7.79 -10.12
CA TRP A 195 13.37 -8.91 -10.91
C TRP A 195 13.40 -10.15 -10.04
N TRP A 196 12.64 -11.17 -10.41
CA TRP A 196 12.79 -12.49 -9.86
C TRP A 196 13.17 -13.47 -10.97
N ARG A 197 14.08 -14.39 -10.65
CA ARG A 197 14.24 -15.63 -11.41
C ARG A 197 13.60 -16.72 -10.57
N ALA A 198 12.63 -17.42 -11.16
CA ALA A 198 12.37 -18.76 -10.68
C ALA A 198 13.59 -19.58 -11.12
N ASP A 199 14.44 -19.96 -10.17
CA ASP A 199 15.32 -21.07 -10.43
C ASP A 199 14.42 -22.30 -10.65
N GLU A 200 14.66 -23.04 -11.73
CA GLU A 200 13.94 -24.25 -12.10
C GLU A 200 14.22 -25.38 -11.10
N ASP A 201 13.81 -25.23 -9.84
CA ASP A 201 13.80 -26.32 -8.87
C ASP A 201 12.47 -26.28 -8.12
N GLY A 202 11.55 -27.10 -8.63
CA GLY A 202 10.20 -27.26 -8.12
C GLY A 202 10.15 -27.73 -6.67
N TYR A 203 9.09 -27.31 -5.99
CA TYR A 203 8.54 -27.95 -4.80
C TYR A 203 7.03 -28.01 -4.92
#